data_AF-A0A2H6JD66-F1
#
_entry.id   AF-A0A2H6JD66-F1
#
_cell.length_a   1.000
_cell.length_b   1.000
_cell.length_c   1.000
_cell.angle_alpha   90.00
_cell.angle_beta   90.00
_cell.angle_gamma   90.00
#
_symmetry.space_group_name_H-M   'P 1'
#
loop_
_entity.id
_entity.type
_entity.pdbx_description
1 polymer ?
#
loop_
_entity_poly.entity_id
_entity_poly.type
_entity_poly.pdbx_seq_one_letter_code
_entity_poly.pdbx_strand_id
1 'polypeptide(L)'
;MRWEHLDGKVLRVPETKTGEPRRVPLSSRAQAVLDALPRRLDGYVWGIRADSITQAFDRALRRARKDYEAECRGASGKPDPRMLTGLRFHDLRHEATSRLFEKGLNPMQVAAITGHKTLQMLKRYTHLRAEDLVGLLG
;
A
#
# COMPACT_ATOMS: atom_id res chain seq x y z
N MET A 1 9.79 8.42 -9.14
CA MET A 1 8.54 8.40 -9.96
C MET A 1 8.44 9.74 -10.67
N ARG A 2 8.22 9.73 -11.99
CA ARG A 2 8.08 10.91 -12.84
C ARG A 2 6.66 10.96 -13.41
N TRP A 3 6.18 12.14 -13.79
CA TRP A 3 4.83 12.29 -14.35
C TRP A 3 4.65 11.52 -15.66
N GLU A 4 5.69 11.42 -16.48
CA GLU A 4 5.70 10.65 -17.73
C GLU A 4 5.49 9.14 -17.53
N HIS A 5 5.69 8.63 -16.31
CA HIS A 5 5.43 7.23 -15.99
C HIS A 5 3.94 6.94 -15.77
N LEU A 6 3.09 7.96 -15.68
CA LEU A 6 1.65 7.81 -15.52
C LEU A 6 0.97 7.81 -16.88
N ASP A 7 0.31 6.69 -17.17
CA ASP A 7 -0.44 6.45 -18.40
C ASP A 7 -1.91 6.21 -18.01
N GLY A 8 -2.67 7.31 -17.95
CA GLY A 8 -4.02 7.32 -17.40
C GLY A 8 -4.05 6.79 -15.97
N LYS A 9 -4.72 5.66 -15.74
CA LYS A 9 -4.86 5.01 -14.43
C LYS A 9 -3.77 3.96 -14.15
N VAL A 10 -2.70 3.93 -14.93
CA VAL A 10 -1.64 2.94 -14.81
C VAL A 10 -0.29 3.61 -14.59
N LEU A 11 0.39 3.24 -13.50
CA LEU A 11 1.77 3.64 -13.24
C LEU A 11 2.73 2.63 -13.88
N ARG A 12 3.59 3.09 -14.77
CA ARG A 12 4.73 2.33 -15.30
C ARG A 12 5.91 2.47 -14.34
N VAL A 13 6.47 1.35 -13.93
CA VAL A 13 7.68 1.31 -13.08
C VAL A 13 8.79 0.71 -13.94
N PRO A 14 9.60 1.55 -14.62
CA PRO A 14 10.59 1.08 -15.60
C PRO A 14 11.74 0.34 -14.91
N GLU A 15 12.23 0.85 -13.79
CA GLU A 15 13.29 0.22 -13.01
C GLU A 15 12.74 -0.37 -11.73
N THR A 16 13.07 -1.63 -11.49
CA THR A 16 12.80 -2.30 -10.22
C THR A 16 14.10 -2.84 -9.67
N LYS A 17 14.18 -3.04 -8.35
CA LYS A 17 15.32 -3.71 -7.67
C LYS A 17 15.68 -5.06 -8.31
N THR A 18 14.74 -5.62 -9.06
CA THR A 18 14.78 -6.93 -9.67
C THR A 18 14.93 -6.95 -11.19
N GLY A 19 15.10 -5.79 -11.84
CA GLY A 19 15.36 -5.66 -13.28
C GLY A 19 14.15 -5.84 -14.20
N GLU A 20 12.98 -6.22 -13.68
CA GLU A 20 11.76 -6.41 -14.47
C GLU A 20 10.86 -5.18 -14.36
N PRO A 21 10.55 -4.49 -15.48
CA PRO A 21 9.56 -3.42 -15.52
C PRO A 21 8.18 -3.96 -15.13
N ARG A 22 7.36 -3.13 -14.48
CA ARG A 22 5.98 -3.51 -14.16
C ARG A 22 4.99 -2.37 -14.34
N ARG A 23 3.72 -2.73 -14.49
CA ARG A 23 2.60 -1.80 -14.58
C ARG A 23 1.70 -1.99 -13.37
N VAL A 24 1.46 -0.92 -12.63
CA VAL A 24 0.65 -0.94 -11.41
C VAL A 24 -0.63 -0.14 -11.65
N PRO A 25 -1.82 -0.76 -11.61
CA PRO A 25 -3.07 -0.03 -11.71
C PRO A 25 -3.27 0.83 -10.46
N LEU A 26 -3.80 2.03 -10.66
CA LEU A 26 -4.10 2.98 -9.61
C LEU A 26 -5.59 2.94 -9.29
N SER A 27 -5.90 2.93 -7.99
CA SER A 27 -7.28 3.16 -7.54
C SER A 27 -7.71 4.59 -7.85
N SER A 28 -9.02 4.83 -7.93
CA SER A 28 -9.59 6.17 -8.08
C SER A 28 -9.09 7.14 -6.99
N ARG A 29 -8.94 6.65 -5.76
CA ARG A 29 -8.37 7.42 -4.64
C ARG A 29 -6.90 7.78 -4.87
N ALA A 30 -6.09 6.84 -5.35
CA ALA A 30 -4.69 7.12 -5.66
C ALA A 30 -4.57 8.14 -6.81
N GLN A 31 -5.43 8.05 -7.81
CA GLN A 31 -5.49 9.01 -8.91
C GLN A 31 -5.86 10.42 -8.40
N ALA A 32 -6.90 10.52 -7.57
CA ALA A 32 -7.31 11.81 -6.99
C ALA A 32 -6.19 12.47 -6.17
N VAL A 33 -5.42 11.68 -5.41
CA VAL A 33 -4.24 12.19 -4.69
C VAL A 33 -3.20 12.74 -5.67
N LEU A 34 -2.89 12.02 -6.76
CA LEU A 34 -1.93 12.49 -7.76
C LEU A 34 -2.41 13.72 -8.51
N ASP A 35 -3.70 13.79 -8.85
CA ASP A 35 -4.28 14.91 -9.57
C ASP A 35 -4.27 16.21 -8.73
N ALA A 36 -4.37 16.07 -7.41
CA ALA A 36 -4.29 17.20 -6.47
C ALA A 36 -2.86 17.71 -6.22
N LEU A 37 -1.81 16.99 -6.67
CA LEU A 37 -0.43 17.43 -6.47
C LEU A 37 -0.02 18.50 -7.49
N PRO A 38 0.76 19.51 -7.05
CA PRO A 38 1.34 20.47 -7.98
C PRO A 38 2.30 19.79 -8.95
N ARG A 39 2.30 20.24 -10.20
CA ARG A 39 3.22 19.76 -11.24
C ARG A 39 4.56 20.46 -11.09
N ARG A 40 5.57 19.69 -10.66
CA ARG A 40 6.95 20.17 -10.54
C ARG A 40 7.58 20.32 -11.93
N LEU A 41 8.41 21.34 -12.09
CA LEU A 41 9.11 21.65 -13.34
C LEU A 41 10.18 20.60 -13.71
N ASP A 42 10.70 19.88 -12.72
CA ASP A 42 11.71 18.82 -12.91
C ASP A 42 11.11 17.48 -13.38
N GLY A 43 9.79 17.41 -13.57
CA GLY A 43 9.06 16.23 -14.02
C GLY A 43 8.86 15.16 -12.95
N TYR A 44 9.41 15.32 -11.75
CA TYR A 44 9.19 14.39 -10.64
C TYR A 44 7.82 14.59 -10.01
N VAL A 45 7.22 13.49 -9.52
CA VAL A 45 5.96 13.57 -8.75
C VAL A 45 6.23 14.07 -7.33
N TRP A 46 7.35 13.65 -6.75
CA TRP A 46 7.72 13.94 -5.37
C TRP A 46 9.06 14.66 -5.31
N GLY A 47 9.14 15.72 -4.51
CA GLY A 47 10.38 16.46 -4.23
C GLY A 47 11.12 15.95 -3.00
N ILE A 48 11.12 14.65 -2.75
CA ILE A 48 11.75 14.04 -1.57
C ILE A 48 12.79 13.00 -1.97
N ARG A 49 13.80 12.83 -1.13
CA ARG A 49 14.76 11.72 -1.27
C ARG A 49 14.14 10.42 -0.76
N ALA A 50 14.65 9.29 -1.25
CA ALA A 50 14.11 7.98 -0.92
C ALA A 50 14.18 7.65 0.59
N ASP A 51 15.24 8.07 1.28
CA ASP A 51 15.42 7.94 2.73
C ASP A 51 14.43 8.80 3.56
N SER A 52 13.92 9.87 2.96
CA SER A 52 13.01 10.81 3.61
C SER A 52 11.62 10.22 3.85
N ILE A 53 11.23 9.18 3.09
CA ILE A 53 9.90 8.57 3.22
C ILE A 53 9.73 7.84 4.55
N THR A 54 10.77 7.15 5.03
CA THR A 54 10.73 6.43 6.30
C THR A 54 10.48 7.41 7.44
N GLN A 55 11.22 8.52 7.48
CA GLN A 55 11.03 9.55 8.50
C GLN A 55 9.67 10.24 8.37
N ALA A 56 9.19 10.49 7.15
CA ALA A 56 7.86 11.06 6.93
C ALA A 56 6.76 10.12 7.44
N PHE A 57 6.90 8.82 7.21
CA PHE A 57 6.01 7.79 7.71
C PHE A 57 6.02 7.73 9.25
N ASP A 58 7.20 7.73 9.88
CA ASP A 58 7.31 7.72 11.35
C ASP A 58 6.65 8.94 11.99
N ARG A 59 6.78 10.12 11.36
CA ARG A 59 6.07 11.33 11.81
C ARG A 59 4.55 11.20 11.64
N ALA A 60 4.09 10.63 10.53
CA ALA A 60 2.67 10.38 10.31
C ALA A 60 2.11 9.39 11.33
N LEU A 61 2.83 8.30 11.62
CA LEU A 61 2.47 7.30 12.61
C LEU A 61 2.37 7.90 14.01
N ARG A 62 3.35 8.72 14.41
CA ARG A 62 3.32 9.44 15.70
C ARG A 62 2.11 10.36 15.84
N ARG A 63 1.74 11.09 14.78
CA ARG A 63 0.53 11.92 14.78
C ARG A 63 -0.73 11.06 14.92
N ALA A 64 -0.88 10.04 14.08
CA ALA A 64 -2.02 9.13 14.12
C ALA A 64 -2.17 8.44 15.48
N ARG A 65 -1.07 8.02 16.11
CA ARG A 65 -1.06 7.44 17.46
C ARG A 65 -1.54 8.45 18.50
N LYS A 66 -1.09 9.71 18.42
CA LYS A 66 -1.53 10.77 19.34
C LYS A 66 -3.04 11.02 19.21
N ASP A 67 -3.55 11.06 17.98
CA ASP A 67 -4.98 11.26 17.70
C ASP A 67 -5.81 10.09 18.24
N TYR A 68 -5.39 8.84 17.96
CA TYR A 68 -5.98 7.63 18.52
C TYR A 68 -6.04 7.65 20.06
N GLU A 69 -4.95 8.00 20.73
CA GLU A 69 -4.93 8.07 22.19
C GLU A 69 -5.85 9.18 22.74
N ALA A 70 -5.98 10.29 22.02
CA ALA A 70 -6.91 11.37 22.39
C ALA A 70 -8.37 10.92 22.26
N GLU A 71 -8.72 10.23 21.17
CA GLU A 71 -10.04 9.65 20.96
C GLU A 71 -10.40 8.63 22.05
N CYS A 72 -9.48 7.72 22.40
CA CYS A 72 -9.71 6.74 23.47
C CYS A 72 -9.97 7.42 24.82
N ARG A 73 -9.18 8.45 25.17
CA ARG A 73 -9.39 9.23 26.40
C ARG A 73 -10.75 9.91 26.42
N GLY A 74 -11.21 10.44 25.28
CA GLY A 74 -12.55 11.04 25.15
C GLY A 74 -13.68 10.01 25.25
N ALA A 75 -13.46 8.79 24.76
CA ALA A 75 -14.44 7.71 24.76
C ALA A 75 -14.41 6.82 26.03
N SER A 76 -13.71 7.24 27.10
CA SER A 76 -13.53 6.47 28.36
C SER A 76 -12.85 5.10 28.19
N GLY A 77 -12.19 4.87 27.05
CA GLY A 77 -11.44 3.65 26.77
C GLY A 77 -9.95 3.83 27.05
N LYS A 78 -9.30 2.80 27.61
CA LYS A 78 -7.83 2.77 27.68
C LYS A 78 -7.28 2.43 26.29
N PRO A 79 -6.37 3.24 25.72
CA PRO A 79 -5.78 2.92 24.43
C PRO A 79 -4.98 1.62 24.51
N ASP A 80 -5.11 0.75 23.52
CA ASP A 80 -4.29 -0.45 23.39
C ASP A 80 -2.83 -0.02 23.16
N PRO A 81 -1.86 -0.42 24.00
CA PRO A 81 -0.46 -0.05 23.80
C PRO A 81 0.14 -0.55 22.47
N ARG A 82 -0.47 -1.54 21.81
CA ARG A 82 0.03 -2.12 20.56
C ARG A 82 -0.45 -1.37 19.31
N MET A 83 -1.57 -0.66 19.40
CA MET A 83 -2.19 0.03 18.27
C MET A 83 -1.23 1.05 17.63
N LEU A 84 -1.01 1.03 16.31
CA LEU A 84 -0.13 1.99 15.64
C LEU A 84 1.30 2.09 16.23
N THR A 85 1.82 0.99 16.79
CA THR A 85 3.21 0.91 17.28
C THR A 85 4.04 -0.07 16.45
N GLY A 86 5.34 0.19 16.32
CA GLY A 86 6.27 -0.73 15.63
C GLY A 86 6.07 -0.88 14.12
N LEU A 87 5.20 -0.07 13.50
CA LEU A 87 4.93 -0.11 12.06
C LEU A 87 6.06 0.56 11.27
N ARG A 88 6.35 -0.02 10.11
CA ARG A 88 7.36 0.44 9.14
C ARG A 88 6.68 0.76 7.83
N PHE A 89 7.30 1.62 7.02
CA PHE A 89 6.72 2.03 5.73
C PHE A 89 6.41 0.85 4.80
N HIS A 90 7.20 -0.24 4.84
CA HIS A 90 6.92 -1.43 4.02
C HIS A 90 5.68 -2.22 4.46
N ASP A 91 5.19 -2.03 5.68
CA ASP A 91 3.97 -2.67 6.16
C ASP A 91 2.75 -2.18 5.36
N LEU A 92 2.82 -0.99 4.74
CA LEU A 92 1.80 -0.53 3.78
C LEU A 92 1.68 -1.45 2.56
N ARG A 93 2.80 -2.05 2.12
CA ARG A 93 2.77 -3.03 1.03
C ARG A 93 2.22 -4.36 1.49
N HIS A 94 2.50 -4.77 2.73
CA HIS A 94 1.88 -5.96 3.33
C HIS A 94 0.36 -5.78 3.41
N GLU A 95 -0.11 -4.68 3.99
CA GLU A 95 -1.53 -4.33 4.11
C GLU A 95 -2.23 -4.25 2.74
N ALA A 96 -1.60 -3.58 1.76
CA ALA A 96 -2.15 -3.53 0.40
C ALA A 96 -2.29 -4.93 -0.21
N THR A 97 -1.34 -5.84 0.04
CA THR A 97 -1.40 -7.22 -0.45
C THR A 97 -2.57 -7.97 0.17
N SER A 98 -2.75 -7.88 1.50
CA SER A 98 -3.89 -8.48 2.22
C SER A 98 -5.23 -7.98 1.68
N ARG A 99 -5.41 -6.66 1.54
CA ARG A 99 -6.65 -6.07 1.01
C ARG A 99 -6.99 -6.50 -0.42
N LEU A 100 -5.98 -6.79 -1.24
CA LEU A 100 -6.25 -7.30 -2.60
C LEU A 100 -6.81 -8.72 -2.55
N PHE A 101 -6.31 -9.57 -1.63
CA PHE A 101 -6.90 -10.89 -1.40
C PHE A 101 -8.30 -10.82 -0.79
N GLU A 102 -8.54 -9.95 0.18
CA GLU A 102 -9.87 -9.72 0.77
C GLU A 102 -10.90 -9.24 -0.28
N LYS A 103 -10.44 -8.58 -1.35
CA LYS A 103 -11.26 -8.21 -2.51
C LYS A 103 -11.50 -9.35 -3.51
N GLY A 104 -11.01 -10.55 -3.22
CA GLY A 104 -11.18 -11.72 -4.07
C GLY A 104 -10.25 -11.77 -5.28
N LEU A 105 -9.19 -10.96 -5.34
CA LEU A 105 -8.22 -11.07 -6.43
C LEU A 105 -7.46 -12.39 -6.30
N ASN A 106 -7.26 -13.05 -7.44
CA ASN A 106 -6.50 -14.28 -7.47
C ASN A 106 -5.00 -14.00 -7.26
N PRO A 107 -4.20 -15.00 -6.84
CA PRO A 107 -2.79 -14.79 -6.54
C PRO A 107 -1.96 -14.24 -7.73
N MET A 108 -2.35 -14.47 -9.00
CA MET A 108 -1.63 -13.94 -10.16
C MET A 108 -1.86 -12.44 -10.31
N GLN A 109 -3.11 -12.01 -10.14
CA GLN A 109 -3.47 -10.60 -10.17
C GLN A 109 -2.76 -9.85 -9.04
N VAL A 110 -2.77 -10.42 -7.82
CA VAL A 110 -2.04 -9.83 -6.69
C VAL A 110 -0.54 -9.78 -6.97
N ALA A 111 0.07 -10.85 -7.49
CA ALA A 111 1.49 -10.89 -7.84
C ALA A 111 1.86 -9.81 -8.86
N ALA A 112 1.04 -9.62 -9.90
CA ALA A 112 1.26 -8.63 -10.94
C ALA A 112 1.18 -7.19 -10.40
N ILE A 113 0.18 -6.89 -9.56
CA ILE A 113 -0.01 -5.54 -8.97
C ILE A 113 1.09 -5.22 -7.96
N THR A 114 1.39 -6.16 -7.08
CA THR A 114 2.36 -5.94 -6.02
C THR A 114 3.78 -6.06 -6.56
N GLY A 115 4.05 -6.91 -7.55
CA GLY A 115 5.39 -7.19 -8.08
C GLY A 115 6.12 -8.26 -7.27
N HIS A 116 5.41 -9.32 -6.85
CA HIS A 116 6.03 -10.52 -6.29
C HIS A 116 6.49 -11.43 -7.42
N LYS A 117 7.75 -11.88 -7.39
CA LYS A 117 8.32 -12.76 -8.42
C LYS A 117 7.79 -14.17 -8.38
N THR A 118 7.60 -14.70 -7.18
CA THR A 118 7.12 -16.06 -6.98
C THR A 118 5.86 -16.04 -6.14
N LEU A 119 4.92 -16.91 -6.49
CA LEU A 119 3.67 -17.07 -5.76
C LEU A 119 3.88 -17.59 -4.34
N GLN A 120 5.00 -18.27 -4.09
CA GLN A 120 5.38 -18.69 -2.75
C GLN A 120 5.51 -17.50 -1.79
N MET A 121 5.92 -16.32 -2.27
CA MET A 121 5.98 -15.11 -1.44
C MET A 121 4.59 -14.64 -0.98
N LEU A 122 3.54 -14.97 -1.76
CA LEU A 122 2.16 -14.60 -1.47
C LEU A 122 1.44 -15.54 -0.51
N LYS A 123 1.98 -16.74 -0.25
CA LYS A 123 1.36 -17.74 0.64
C LYS A 123 1.01 -17.20 2.03
N ARG A 124 1.77 -16.22 2.52
CA ARG A 124 1.56 -15.59 3.84
C ARG A 124 0.33 -14.69 3.92
N TYR A 125 -0.29 -14.34 2.78
CA TYR A 125 -1.48 -13.48 2.71
C TYR A 125 -2.73 -14.27 2.29
N THR A 126 -2.56 -15.52 1.88
CA THR A 126 -3.66 -16.40 1.51
C THR A 126 -4.05 -17.20 2.75
N HIS A 127 -4.92 -16.63 3.59
CA HIS A 127 -5.66 -17.41 4.57
C HIS A 127 -6.96 -17.87 3.92
N LEU A 128 -6.83 -18.75 2.93
CA LEU A 128 -7.99 -19.37 2.29
C LEU A 128 -8.71 -20.20 3.35
N ARG A 129 -9.93 -19.80 3.73
CA ARG A 129 -10.78 -20.64 4.55
C ARG A 129 -11.55 -21.59 3.64
N ALA A 130 -11.84 -22.79 4.13
CA ALA A 130 -12.65 -23.74 3.37
C ALA A 130 -14.03 -23.15 3.03
N GLU A 131 -14.59 -22.33 3.93
CA GLU A 131 -15.86 -21.63 3.72
C GLU A 131 -15.83 -20.68 2.52
N ASP A 132 -14.69 -20.03 2.25
CA ASP A 132 -14.53 -19.11 1.12
C ASP A 132 -14.54 -19.84 -0.24
N LEU A 133 -14.30 -21.15 -0.23
CA LEU A 133 -14.24 -21.99 -1.44
C LEU A 133 -15.59 -22.64 -1.78
N VAL A 134 -16.54 -22.68 -0.84
CA VAL A 134 -17.84 -23.33 -1.04
C VAL A 134 -18.58 -22.73 -2.23
N GLY A 135 -18.64 -21.39 -2.31
CA GLY A 135 -19.30 -20.69 -3.42
C GLY A 135 -18.63 -20.85 -4.79
N LEU A 136 -17.40 -21.41 -4.85
CA LEU A 136 -16.68 -21.67 -6.09
C LEU A 136 -16.90 -23.11 -6.62
N LEU A 137 -17.45 -24.01 -5.80
CA LEU A 137 -17.60 -25.43 -6.14
C LEU A 137 -19.00 -25.83 -6.59
N GLY A 138 -19.99 -24.93 -6.48
CA GLY A 138 -21.39 -25.19 -6.80
C GLY A 138 -22.20 -25.55 -5.57
#